data_AF-A0A2H6MZN0-F1
#
_entry.id   AF-A0A2H6MZN0-F1
#
_cell.length_a   1.000
_cell.length_b   1.000
_cell.length_c   1.000
_cell.angle_alpha   90.00
_cell.angle_beta   90.00
_cell.angle_gamma   90.00
#
_symmetry.space_group_name_H-M   'P 1'
#
loop_
_entity.id
_entity.type
_entity.pdbx_description
1 polymer ?
#
loop_
_entity_poly.entity_id
_entity_poly.type
_entity_poly.pdbx_seq_one_letter_code
_entity_poly.pdbx_strand_id
1 'polypeptide(L)'
;MESNASSIQMQGDSDYFINHLGVPALQFSYQDSAMLETASFLSEAVFPVSSTIPTKLDSSFRLHESITKLTGEAILQIASKPVLPFNALDIALEVQKNLQDDPHNVGNLLKVAYALRESAELFQSDEMRPANDPKERAPARIRMLNDILQSLEKNFLVSGVPPGFYRWKHIGTVMRWGD
;
A
#
# COMPACT_ATOMS: atom_id res chain seq x y z
N MET A 1 32.22 -14.94 17.90
CA MET A 1 31.21 -14.83 16.83
C MET A 1 30.56 -13.48 17.01
N GLU A 2 31.12 -12.46 16.36
CA GLU A 2 30.66 -11.08 16.48
C GLU A 2 29.37 -10.93 15.67
N SER A 3 28.25 -10.74 16.36
CA SER A 3 26.99 -10.37 15.73
C SER A 3 27.04 -8.90 15.35
N ASN A 4 27.52 -8.61 14.14
CA ASN A 4 27.31 -7.31 13.50
C ASN A 4 25.82 -7.17 13.17
N ALA A 5 25.07 -6.62 14.11
CA ALA A 5 23.72 -6.12 13.85
C ALA A 5 23.84 -4.80 13.08
N SER A 6 24.03 -4.85 11.76
CA SER A 6 23.84 -3.68 10.91
C SER A 6 22.35 -3.51 10.65
N SER A 7 21.67 -2.77 11.52
CA SER A 7 20.36 -2.22 11.21
C SER A 7 20.56 -0.94 10.40
N ILE A 8 20.44 -1.06 9.09
CA ILE A 8 20.14 0.09 8.22
C ILE A 8 18.73 -0.17 7.70
N GLN A 9 17.74 0.18 8.52
CA GLN A 9 16.37 0.42 8.06
C GLN A 9 16.16 1.93 8.07
N MET A 10 16.35 2.54 6.90
CA MET A 10 15.82 3.87 6.60
C MET A 10 15.09 3.82 5.26
N GLN A 11 13.94 4.49 5.27
CA GLN A 11 12.84 4.50 4.30
C GLN A 11 11.96 3.24 4.26
N GLY A 12 10.77 3.38 4.88
CA GLY A 12 9.57 2.55 4.72
C GLY A 12 9.44 1.32 5.62
N ASP A 13 9.10 1.45 6.91
CA ASP A 13 8.72 0.27 7.73
C ASP A 13 7.53 -0.50 7.11
N SER A 14 6.64 0.23 6.42
CA SER A 14 5.56 -0.31 5.59
C SER A 14 6.04 -1.26 4.50
N ASP A 15 7.24 -1.03 3.95
CA ASP A 15 7.77 -1.79 2.82
C ASP A 15 8.04 -3.24 3.20
N TYR A 16 8.36 -3.51 4.47
CA TYR A 16 8.49 -4.87 4.95
C TYR A 16 7.14 -5.60 4.89
N PHE A 17 6.05 -4.97 5.36
CA PHE A 17 4.72 -5.58 5.38
C PHE A 17 4.21 -5.92 3.99
N ILE A 18 4.29 -4.97 3.05
CA ILE A 18 3.82 -5.19 1.69
C ILE A 18 4.77 -6.11 0.90
N ASN A 19 6.08 -5.85 0.91
CA ASN A 19 7.01 -6.59 0.06
C ASN A 19 7.37 -7.98 0.61
N HIS A 20 7.38 -8.19 1.93
CA HIS A 20 7.77 -9.48 2.51
C HIS A 20 6.58 -10.31 2.96
N LEU A 21 5.54 -9.68 3.50
CA LEU A 21 4.40 -10.39 4.08
C LEU A 21 3.16 -10.37 3.18
N GLY A 22 3.13 -9.54 2.12
CA GLY A 22 1.95 -9.32 1.30
C GLY A 22 0.78 -8.81 2.14
N VAL A 23 1.09 -7.93 3.09
CA VAL A 23 0.10 -7.26 3.93
C VAL A 23 -0.09 -5.85 3.36
N PRO A 24 -1.32 -5.47 2.96
CA PRO A 24 -1.59 -4.11 2.48
C PRO A 24 -1.11 -3.07 3.49
N ALA A 25 -0.34 -2.09 3.01
CA ALA A 25 0.22 -1.03 3.83
C ALA A 25 -0.22 0.34 3.30
N LEU A 26 -0.47 1.27 4.22
CA LEU A 26 -0.90 2.64 3.92
C LEU A 26 -0.08 3.61 4.77
N GLN A 27 0.41 4.67 4.13
CA GLN A 27 1.18 5.72 4.80
C GLN A 27 0.65 7.09 4.38
N PHE A 28 0.40 7.95 5.37
CA PHE A 28 0.10 9.36 5.15
C PHE A 28 1.29 10.19 5.61
N SER A 29 1.78 11.06 4.72
CA SER A 29 2.85 12.00 5.04
C SER A 29 2.60 13.30 4.31
N TYR A 30 2.96 14.41 4.93
CA TYR A 30 3.07 15.69 4.24
C TYR A 30 4.48 15.83 3.69
N GLN A 31 4.59 16.21 2.41
CA GLN A 31 5.86 16.45 1.76
C GLN A 31 5.83 17.82 1.08
N ASP A 32 6.81 18.66 1.39
CA ASP A 32 7.04 19.92 0.68
C ASP A 32 7.92 19.63 -0.54
N SER A 33 7.40 19.93 -1.73
CA SER A 33 8.07 19.68 -3.01
C SER A 33 9.40 20.43 -3.15
N ALA A 34 9.58 21.57 -2.45
CA ALA A 34 10.83 22.32 -2.45
C ALA A 34 11.93 21.72 -1.56
N MET A 35 11.57 20.87 -0.57
CA MET A 35 12.53 20.20 0.31
C MET A 35 13.06 18.88 -0.28
N LEU A 36 12.45 18.37 -1.37
CA LEU A 36 12.87 17.14 -2.04
C LEU A 36 14.29 17.26 -2.64
N GLU A 37 14.67 18.45 -3.10
CA GLU A 37 15.99 18.70 -3.72
C GLU A 37 17.18 18.64 -2.72
N THR A 38 16.91 18.60 -1.40
CA THR A 38 17.95 18.62 -0.36
C THR A 38 18.11 17.32 0.44
N ALA A 39 17.28 16.32 0.19
CA ALA A 39 17.40 15.02 0.85
C ALA A 39 18.61 14.25 0.30
N SER A 40 19.73 14.30 1.03
CA SER A 40 20.98 13.59 0.74
C SER A 40 21.31 12.65 1.89
N PHE A 41 22.03 11.56 1.64
CA PHE A 41 22.49 10.63 2.70
C PHE A 41 23.18 11.36 3.88
N LEU A 42 23.85 12.47 3.60
CA LEU A 42 24.51 13.30 4.61
C LEU A 42 23.53 14.12 5.48
N SER A 43 22.33 14.45 4.98
CA SER A 43 21.30 15.13 5.79
C SER A 43 20.64 14.21 6.82
N GLU A 44 20.71 12.89 6.63
CA GLU A 44 20.28 11.90 7.64
C GLU A 44 21.39 11.63 8.68
N ALA A 45 22.66 11.61 8.25
CA ALA A 45 23.81 11.37 9.14
C ALA A 45 24.13 12.58 10.04
N VAL A 46 23.82 13.79 9.58
CA VAL A 46 23.98 15.01 10.36
C VAL A 46 22.61 15.39 10.92
N PHE A 47 22.34 15.04 12.18
CA PHE A 47 21.23 15.64 12.93
C PHE A 47 21.38 17.16 12.79
N PRO A 48 20.46 17.90 12.15
CA PRO A 48 20.64 19.33 11.97
C PRO A 48 20.69 19.97 13.36
N VAL A 49 21.88 20.44 13.75
CA VAL A 49 22.12 21.24 14.95
C VAL A 49 21.57 22.64 14.70
N SER A 50 20.24 22.76 14.69
CA SER A 50 19.45 23.97 14.94
C SER A 50 18.00 23.69 14.54
N SER A 51 17.14 23.64 15.55
CA SER A 51 15.71 23.36 15.52
C SER A 51 14.85 24.49 14.90
N THR A 52 15.14 24.91 13.67
CA THR A 52 14.33 25.92 12.95
C THR A 52 13.43 25.31 11.86
N ILE A 53 13.67 24.05 11.47
CA ILE A 53 12.93 23.37 10.39
C ILE A 53 11.58 22.80 10.85
N PRO A 54 11.46 22.08 12.00
CA PRO A 54 10.17 21.52 12.44
C PRO A 54 9.15 22.62 12.77
N THR A 55 9.63 23.72 13.37
CA THR A 55 8.83 24.89 13.75
C THR A 55 8.36 25.72 12.57
N LYS A 56 9.02 25.65 11.40
CA LYS A 56 8.59 26.37 10.20
C LYS A 56 7.58 25.58 9.37
N LEU A 57 7.72 24.26 9.31
CA LEU A 57 6.88 23.40 8.47
C LEU A 57 5.44 23.31 8.98
N ASP A 58 5.25 23.14 10.29
CA ASP A 58 3.90 23.03 10.88
C ASP A 58 3.79 23.72 12.24
N SER A 59 4.10 25.03 12.28
CA SER A 59 4.02 25.84 13.49
C SER A 59 2.66 25.81 14.20
N SER A 60 1.58 25.59 13.44
CA SER A 60 0.20 25.56 13.94
C SER A 60 -0.37 24.15 14.10
N PHE A 61 0.44 23.11 13.89
CA PHE A 61 0.07 21.70 13.97
C PHE A 61 -1.10 21.26 13.06
N ARG A 62 -1.41 22.04 12.02
CA ARG A 62 -2.54 21.76 11.11
C ARG A 62 -2.23 20.58 10.19
N LEU A 63 -0.98 20.40 9.80
CA LEU A 63 -0.57 19.26 8.98
C LEU A 63 -0.59 17.97 9.82
N HIS A 64 -0.07 18.02 11.03
CA HIS A 64 -0.16 16.90 11.98
C HIS A 64 -1.61 16.56 12.32
N GLU A 65 -2.47 17.56 12.56
CA GLU A 65 -3.91 17.38 12.77
C GLU A 65 -4.55 16.65 11.57
N SER A 66 -4.22 17.07 10.35
CA SER A 66 -4.77 16.49 9.12
C SER A 66 -4.31 15.05 8.92
N ILE A 67 -3.01 14.76 9.05
CA ILE A 67 -2.46 13.40 8.98
C ILE A 67 -3.08 12.50 10.06
N THR A 68 -3.24 13.02 11.28
CA THR A 68 -3.86 12.28 12.38
C THR A 68 -5.31 11.93 12.07
N LYS A 69 -6.08 12.88 11.53
CA LYS A 69 -7.47 12.64 11.11
C LYS A 69 -7.56 11.60 9.99
N LEU A 70 -6.72 11.72 8.95
CA LEU A 70 -6.69 10.76 7.84
C LEU A 70 -6.32 9.35 8.31
N THR A 71 -5.29 9.25 9.14
CA THR A 71 -4.83 7.97 9.71
C THR A 71 -5.90 7.36 10.62
N GLY A 72 -6.50 8.16 11.50
CA GLY A 72 -7.57 7.72 12.40
C GLY A 72 -8.81 7.24 11.65
N GLU A 73 -9.21 7.97 10.60
CA GLU A 73 -10.32 7.57 9.74
C GLU A 73 -10.02 6.25 9.01
N ALA A 74 -8.82 6.09 8.43
CA ALA A 74 -8.43 4.84 7.78
C ALA A 74 -8.48 3.64 8.76
N ILE A 75 -7.97 3.81 9.98
CA ILE A 75 -8.04 2.78 11.03
C ILE A 75 -9.49 2.48 11.38
N LEU A 76 -10.32 3.49 11.59
CA LEU A 76 -11.73 3.34 11.96
C LEU A 76 -12.50 2.56 10.87
N GLN A 77 -12.27 2.90 9.60
CA GLN A 77 -12.87 2.25 8.46
C GLN A 77 -12.48 0.77 8.39
N ILE A 78 -11.20 0.43 8.59
CA ILE A 78 -10.72 -0.96 8.57
C ILE A 78 -11.26 -1.76 9.77
N ALA A 79 -11.27 -1.16 10.96
CA ALA A 79 -11.65 -1.84 12.19
C ALA A 79 -13.18 -2.00 12.37
N SER A 80 -13.97 -1.11 11.77
CA SER A 80 -15.41 -1.01 12.06
C SER A 80 -16.31 -1.41 10.91
N LYS A 81 -15.82 -1.41 9.66
CA LYS A 81 -16.66 -1.86 8.53
C LYS A 81 -16.86 -3.37 8.58
N PRO A 82 -18.07 -3.86 8.27
CA PRO A 82 -18.35 -5.30 8.28
C PRO A 82 -17.54 -6.03 7.21
N VAL A 83 -17.33 -5.41 6.05
CA VAL A 83 -16.48 -5.90 4.97
C VAL A 83 -15.27 -4.98 4.85
N LEU A 84 -14.08 -5.54 4.70
CA LEU A 84 -12.84 -4.76 4.54
C LEU A 84 -12.97 -3.79 3.35
N PRO A 85 -12.52 -2.52 3.50
CA PRO A 85 -12.67 -1.49 2.48
C PRO A 85 -11.62 -1.61 1.37
N PHE A 86 -11.36 -2.83 0.89
CA PHE A 86 -10.44 -3.09 -0.21
C PHE A 86 -11.22 -3.37 -1.49
N ASN A 87 -10.72 -2.83 -2.60
CA ASN A 87 -11.33 -2.96 -3.90
C ASN A 87 -10.39 -3.72 -4.83
N ALA A 88 -10.73 -4.97 -5.14
CA ALA A 88 -9.94 -5.81 -6.02
C ALA A 88 -9.88 -5.27 -7.46
N LEU A 89 -10.91 -4.51 -7.88
CA LEU A 89 -10.97 -3.94 -9.21
C LEU A 89 -9.92 -2.84 -9.40
N ASP A 90 -9.64 -2.04 -8.38
CA ASP A 90 -8.63 -0.97 -8.47
C ASP A 90 -7.24 -1.58 -8.73
N ILE A 91 -6.91 -2.68 -8.05
CA ILE A 91 -5.66 -3.42 -8.26
C ILE A 91 -5.60 -3.98 -9.69
N ALA A 92 -6.69 -4.59 -10.16
CA ALA A 92 -6.72 -5.18 -11.50
C ALA A 92 -6.58 -4.12 -12.61
N LEU A 93 -7.21 -2.96 -12.44
CA LEU A 93 -7.08 -1.81 -13.36
C LEU A 93 -5.65 -1.28 -13.38
N GLU A 94 -4.99 -1.19 -12.23
CA GLU A 94 -3.61 -0.74 -12.17
C GLU A 94 -2.63 -1.74 -12.80
N VAL A 95 -2.78 -3.04 -12.53
CA VAL A 95 -2.00 -4.10 -13.19
C VAL A 95 -2.16 -4.03 -14.71
N GLN A 96 -3.39 -3.86 -15.19
CA GLN A 96 -3.67 -3.72 -16.61
C GLN A 96 -3.00 -2.47 -17.20
N LYS A 97 -3.14 -1.31 -16.54
CA LYS A 97 -2.54 -0.04 -16.99
C LYS A 97 -1.02 -0.17 -17.10
N ASN A 98 -0.37 -0.68 -16.06
CA ASN A 98 1.08 -0.84 -16.01
C ASN A 98 1.63 -1.76 -17.12
N LEU A 99 0.82 -2.72 -17.61
CA LEU A 99 1.19 -3.62 -18.70
C LEU A 99 0.86 -3.08 -20.09
N GLN A 100 -0.14 -2.19 -20.21
CA GLN A 100 -0.48 -1.55 -21.48
C GLN A 100 0.59 -0.53 -21.91
N ASP A 101 1.23 0.12 -20.95
CA ASP A 101 2.27 1.13 -21.17
C ASP A 101 3.68 0.50 -21.38
N ASP A 102 3.81 -0.83 -21.30
CA ASP A 102 5.11 -1.53 -21.43
C ASP A 102 5.47 -1.81 -22.92
N PRO A 103 6.60 -1.27 -23.43
CA PRO A 103 7.05 -1.48 -24.81
C PRO A 103 7.41 -2.93 -25.15
N HIS A 104 7.55 -3.81 -24.15
CA HIS A 104 7.85 -5.23 -24.33
C HIS A 104 6.60 -6.13 -24.33
N ASN A 105 5.40 -5.52 -24.37
CA ASN A 105 4.06 -6.12 -24.50
C ASN A 105 4.09 -7.65 -24.70
N VAL A 106 4.20 -8.36 -23.59
CA VAL A 106 4.11 -9.81 -23.57
C VAL A 106 2.63 -10.14 -23.68
N GLY A 107 2.11 -10.30 -24.91
CA GLY A 107 0.67 -10.42 -25.17
C GLY A 107 -0.07 -11.50 -24.36
N ASN A 108 0.64 -12.49 -23.83
CA ASN A 108 0.07 -13.46 -22.88
C ASN A 108 -0.18 -12.86 -21.48
N LEU A 109 0.71 -12.01 -20.98
CA LEU A 109 0.57 -11.33 -19.69
C LEU A 109 -0.56 -10.29 -19.73
N LEU A 110 -0.69 -9.58 -20.84
CA LEU A 110 -1.80 -8.64 -21.04
C LEU A 110 -3.16 -9.38 -21.04
N LYS A 111 -3.28 -10.55 -21.67
CA LYS A 111 -4.49 -11.39 -21.59
C LYS A 111 -4.83 -11.80 -20.16
N VAL A 112 -3.83 -12.16 -19.36
CA VAL A 112 -4.03 -12.48 -17.94
C VAL A 112 -4.52 -11.26 -17.16
N ALA A 113 -4.00 -10.07 -17.45
CA ALA A 113 -4.47 -8.83 -16.82
C ALA A 113 -5.93 -8.48 -17.17
N TYR A 114 -6.34 -8.70 -18.43
CA TYR A 114 -7.75 -8.57 -18.82
C TYR A 114 -8.64 -9.55 -18.04
N ALA A 115 -8.24 -10.82 -17.93
CA ALA A 115 -9.00 -11.82 -17.18
C ALA A 115 -9.07 -11.52 -15.67
N LEU A 116 -7.99 -10.98 -15.09
CA LEU A 116 -7.97 -10.51 -13.70
C LEU A 116 -8.99 -9.39 -13.49
N ARG A 117 -9.03 -8.41 -14.41
CA ARG A 117 -10.01 -7.32 -14.37
C ARG A 117 -11.44 -7.83 -14.46
N GLU A 118 -11.76 -8.67 -15.43
CA GLU A 118 -13.11 -9.25 -15.58
C GLU A 118 -13.55 -10.00 -14.31
N SER A 119 -12.63 -10.79 -13.72
CA SER A 119 -12.89 -11.52 -12.48
C SER A 119 -13.12 -10.56 -11.30
N ALA A 120 -12.35 -9.47 -11.22
CA ALA A 120 -12.49 -8.46 -10.18
C ALA A 120 -13.79 -7.65 -10.33
N GLU A 121 -14.22 -7.34 -11.56
CA GLU A 121 -15.51 -6.69 -11.83
C GLU A 121 -16.68 -7.56 -11.35
N LEU A 122 -16.68 -8.87 -11.70
CA LEU A 122 -17.70 -9.82 -11.25
C LEU A 122 -17.70 -9.99 -9.72
N PHE A 123 -16.53 -10.08 -9.11
CA PHE A 123 -16.41 -10.14 -7.65
C PHE A 123 -16.98 -8.89 -6.97
N GLN A 124 -16.69 -7.71 -7.54
CA GLN A 124 -17.19 -6.44 -7.03
C GLN A 124 -18.71 -6.29 -7.18
N SER A 125 -19.32 -6.83 -8.25
CA SER A 125 -20.77 -6.76 -8.45
C SER A 125 -21.52 -7.81 -7.62
N ASP A 126 -21.04 -9.05 -7.59
CA ASP A 126 -21.82 -10.19 -7.14
C ASP A 126 -21.54 -10.54 -5.67
N GLU A 127 -20.27 -10.44 -5.27
CA GLU A 127 -19.80 -10.87 -3.95
C GLU A 127 -19.75 -9.73 -2.92
N MET A 128 -19.44 -8.50 -3.34
CA MET A 128 -19.23 -7.35 -2.43
C MET A 128 -20.52 -6.66 -1.95
N ARG A 129 -21.71 -7.15 -2.34
CA ARG A 129 -23.02 -6.61 -1.89
C ARG A 129 -23.19 -6.45 -0.37
N PRO A 130 -22.69 -7.36 0.51
CA PRO A 130 -22.77 -7.20 1.96
C PRO A 130 -22.07 -5.96 2.52
N ALA A 131 -21.13 -5.37 1.76
CA ALA A 131 -20.51 -4.10 2.14
C ALA A 131 -21.57 -2.98 2.23
N ASN A 132 -22.54 -2.99 1.31
CA ASN A 132 -23.52 -1.92 1.14
C ASN A 132 -24.94 -2.28 1.63
N ASP A 133 -25.34 -3.55 1.54
CA ASP A 133 -26.68 -4.00 1.99
C ASP A 133 -26.59 -4.79 3.32
N PRO A 134 -27.10 -4.24 4.44
CA PRO A 134 -27.19 -4.95 5.72
C PRO A 134 -27.98 -6.26 5.68
N LYS A 135 -28.92 -6.41 4.75
CA LYS A 135 -29.75 -7.62 4.64
C LYS A 135 -28.98 -8.82 4.07
N GLU A 136 -27.92 -8.56 3.31
CA GLU A 136 -27.05 -9.60 2.74
C GLU A 136 -25.91 -10.01 3.69
N ARG A 137 -25.87 -9.46 4.90
CA ARG A 137 -24.82 -9.70 5.90
C ARG A 137 -25.06 -10.99 6.69
N ALA A 138 -24.55 -12.10 6.17
CA ALA A 138 -24.40 -13.33 6.95
C ALA A 138 -22.98 -13.39 7.58
N PRO A 139 -22.82 -13.60 8.90
CA PRO A 139 -21.50 -13.56 9.56
C PRO A 139 -20.45 -14.50 8.94
N ALA A 140 -20.84 -15.73 8.59
CA ALA A 140 -19.94 -16.69 7.94
C ALA A 140 -19.50 -16.21 6.56
N ARG A 141 -20.44 -15.67 5.76
CA ARG A 141 -20.14 -15.12 4.42
C ARG A 141 -19.24 -13.90 4.50
N ILE A 142 -19.50 -12.99 5.44
CA ILE A 142 -18.64 -11.82 5.69
C ILE A 142 -17.22 -12.25 6.06
N ARG A 143 -17.09 -13.25 6.94
CA ARG A 143 -15.78 -13.74 7.33
C ARG A 143 -15.01 -14.31 6.14
N MET A 144 -15.65 -15.16 5.33
CA MET A 144 -15.05 -15.70 4.11
C MET A 144 -14.62 -14.58 3.15
N LEU A 145 -15.47 -13.58 2.97
CA LEU A 145 -15.18 -12.43 2.11
C LEU A 145 -13.97 -11.64 2.62
N ASN A 146 -13.90 -11.37 3.92
CA ASN A 146 -12.78 -10.67 4.54
C ASN A 146 -11.49 -11.49 4.48
N ASP A 147 -11.54 -12.82 4.60
CA ASP A 147 -10.37 -13.68 4.46
C ASP A 147 -9.78 -13.61 3.04
N ILE A 148 -10.64 -13.52 2.02
CA ILE A 148 -10.24 -13.30 0.61
C ILE A 148 -9.59 -11.92 0.46
N LEU A 149 -10.28 -10.85 0.88
CA LEU A 149 -9.80 -9.48 0.74
C LEU A 149 -8.48 -9.25 1.50
N GLN A 150 -8.35 -9.80 2.70
CA GLN A 150 -7.13 -9.70 3.50
C GLN A 150 -5.93 -10.40 2.86
N SER A 151 -6.17 -11.47 2.10
CA SER A 151 -5.12 -12.29 1.49
C SER A 151 -4.84 -11.92 0.03
N LEU A 152 -5.60 -10.98 -0.54
CA LEU A 152 -5.51 -10.61 -1.95
C LEU A 152 -4.08 -10.22 -2.36
N GLU A 153 -3.45 -9.36 -1.56
CA GLU A 153 -2.10 -8.82 -1.79
C GLU A 153 -1.01 -9.90 -1.79
N LYS A 154 -1.21 -10.98 -1.02
CA LYS A 154 -0.25 -12.10 -0.95
C LYS A 154 -0.09 -12.82 -2.28
N ASN A 155 -1.09 -12.75 -3.16
CA ASN A 155 -1.04 -13.38 -4.49
C ASN A 155 -0.04 -12.69 -5.43
N PHE A 156 0.40 -11.47 -5.09
CA PHE A 156 1.39 -10.72 -5.86
C PHE A 156 2.82 -10.92 -5.33
N LEU A 157 3.01 -11.81 -4.35
CA LEU A 157 4.33 -12.18 -3.86
C LEU A 157 5.03 -13.18 -4.78
N VAL A 158 6.28 -12.88 -5.13
CA VAL A 158 7.15 -13.72 -5.95
C VAL A 158 8.02 -14.59 -5.07
N SER A 159 7.92 -15.91 -5.27
CA SER A 159 8.85 -16.87 -4.67
C SER A 159 10.18 -16.88 -5.43
N GLY A 160 11.30 -17.03 -4.71
CA GLY A 160 12.61 -17.29 -5.33
C GLY A 160 13.35 -16.04 -5.84
N VAL A 161 13.07 -14.87 -5.28
CA VAL A 161 13.81 -13.63 -5.59
C VAL A 161 15.29 -13.77 -5.20
N PRO A 162 16.24 -13.40 -6.08
CA PRO A 162 17.68 -13.51 -5.79
C PRO A 162 18.07 -12.78 -4.49
N PRO A 163 19.04 -13.31 -3.72
CA PRO A 163 19.58 -12.63 -2.55
C PRO A 163 20.05 -11.22 -2.93
N GLY A 164 19.57 -10.19 -2.23
CA GLY A 164 19.85 -8.78 -2.51
C GLY A 164 18.65 -8.00 -3.06
N PHE A 165 17.63 -8.68 -3.60
CA PHE A 165 16.46 -8.06 -4.22
C PHE A 165 15.19 -8.12 -3.34
N TYR A 166 15.36 -8.13 -2.02
CA TYR A 166 14.28 -8.32 -1.04
C TYR A 166 13.15 -7.29 -1.14
N ARG A 167 13.43 -6.11 -1.71
CA ARG A 167 12.47 -5.02 -1.95
C ARG A 167 11.53 -5.28 -3.14
N TRP A 168 11.79 -6.31 -3.97
CA TRP A 168 11.10 -6.56 -5.24
C TRP A 168 10.27 -7.85 -5.21
N LYS A 169 9.89 -8.31 -4.01
CA LYS A 169 9.09 -9.52 -3.84
C LYS A 169 7.62 -9.32 -4.18
N HIS A 170 7.16 -8.09 -4.36
CA HIS A 170 5.76 -7.77 -4.63
C HIS A 170 5.61 -7.15 -6.03
N ILE A 171 4.72 -7.70 -6.86
CA ILE A 171 4.43 -7.20 -8.23
C ILE A 171 3.16 -6.31 -8.25
N GLY A 172 2.45 -6.19 -7.12
CA GLY A 172 1.25 -5.35 -7.00
C GLY A 172 1.52 -3.91 -6.53
N THR A 173 0.46 -3.11 -6.61
CA THR A 173 0.38 -1.69 -6.25
C THR A 173 0.97 -1.36 -4.87
N VAL A 174 1.88 -0.38 -4.81
CA VAL A 174 2.04 0.44 -3.60
C VAL A 174 0.98 1.54 -3.69
N MET A 175 -0.07 1.49 -2.85
CA MET A 175 -1.07 2.57 -2.82
C MET A 175 -0.40 3.85 -2.31
N ARG A 176 0.13 4.64 -3.25
CA ARG A 176 0.52 6.03 -3.01
C ARG A 176 -0.67 6.92 -3.33
N TRP A 177 -1.16 7.59 -2.30
CA TRP A 177 -2.14 8.67 -2.44
C TRP A 177 -1.40 10.02 -2.40
N GLY A 178 -1.57 10.82 -3.45
CA GLY A 178 -0.99 12.17 -3.68
C GLY A 178 -0.08 12.20 -4.92
N ASP A 179 -0.28 13.04 -5.94
CA ASP A 179 -1.11 14.25 -6.10
C ASP A 179 -2.35 14.08 -7.00
#